data_AF-A0A944FU57-F1
#
_entry.id   AF-A0A944FU57-F1
#
_cell.length_a   1.000
_cell.length_b   1.000
_cell.length_c   1.000
_cell.angle_alpha   90.00
_cell.angle_beta   90.00
_cell.angle_gamma   90.00
#
_symmetry.space_group_name_H-M   'P 1'
#
loop_
_entity.id
_entity.type
_entity.pdbx_description
1 polymer ?
#
loop_
_entity_poly.entity_id
_entity_poly.type
_entity_poly.pdbx_seq_one_letter_code
_entity_poly.pdbx_strand_id
1 'polypeptide(L)'
;MKTKYEQHGALYFNRSGKLVDCDNRIVQLRGYSTHGLSWYPQYVNREFFQFMRDRWHVDVIRLAMYTAEEDGYCVGTEENKKRLLEVIDRGVKAATELGLYVIIDWHILSDSNPLIHIEEASEFFKIVARKYHAYGNVIYEICNEPNVNCT
;
A
#
# COMPACT_ATOMS: atom_id res chain seq x y z
N MET A 1 8.50 -9.27 -22.16
CA MET A 1 9.37 -8.37 -21.38
C MET A 1 9.20 -8.75 -19.92
N LYS A 2 10.27 -8.84 -19.13
CA LYS A 2 10.14 -9.14 -17.68
C LYS A 2 9.37 -8.02 -16.98
N THR A 3 8.48 -8.34 -16.06
CA THR A 3 7.81 -7.38 -15.17
C THR A 3 8.83 -6.72 -14.24
N LYS A 4 8.42 -5.67 -13.51
CA LYS A 4 9.34 -4.95 -12.62
C LYS A 4 9.76 -5.78 -11.42
N TYR A 5 8.84 -6.53 -10.83
CA TYR A 5 9.19 -7.47 -9.77
C TYR A 5 10.07 -8.62 -10.30
N GLU A 6 9.85 -9.13 -11.51
CA GLU A 6 10.75 -10.14 -12.11
C GLU A 6 12.16 -9.63 -12.41
N GLN A 7 12.33 -8.31 -12.56
CA GLN A 7 13.63 -7.66 -12.78
C GLN A 7 14.39 -7.44 -11.47
N HIS A 8 13.69 -7.06 -10.39
CA HIS A 8 14.31 -6.56 -9.17
C HIS A 8 14.13 -7.48 -7.94
N GLY A 9 13.12 -8.36 -7.94
CA GLY A 9 12.84 -9.25 -6.81
C GLY A 9 12.52 -8.49 -5.51
N ALA A 10 12.84 -9.11 -4.37
CA ALA A 10 12.64 -8.49 -3.07
C ALA A 10 13.62 -7.32 -2.87
N LEU A 11 13.08 -6.18 -2.44
CA LEU A 11 13.86 -4.97 -2.20
C LEU A 11 14.39 -4.93 -0.77
N TYR A 12 15.52 -4.25 -0.57
CA TYR A 12 16.04 -3.94 0.76
C TYR A 12 16.80 -2.61 0.76
N PHE A 13 17.11 -2.10 1.95
CA PHE A 13 18.00 -0.95 2.10
C PHE A 13 19.44 -1.43 2.32
N ASN A 14 20.35 -0.95 1.49
CA ASN A 14 21.78 -1.21 1.70
C ASN A 14 22.34 -0.35 2.86
N ARG A 15 23.61 -0.58 3.21
CA ARG A 15 24.29 0.13 4.32
C ARG A 15 24.37 1.65 4.15
N SER A 16 24.19 2.16 2.94
CA SER A 16 24.19 3.59 2.63
C SER A 16 22.79 4.19 2.59
N GLY A 17 21.76 3.43 3.00
CA GLY A 17 20.37 3.89 3.04
C GLY A 17 19.71 4.01 1.67
N LYS A 18 20.23 3.32 0.64
CA LYS A 18 19.60 3.28 -0.68
C LYS A 18 18.73 2.04 -0.83
N LEU A 19 17.54 2.22 -1.43
CA LEU A 19 16.69 1.11 -1.85
C LEU A 19 17.35 0.38 -3.03
N VAL A 20 17.55 -0.91 -2.88
CA VAL A 20 18.23 -1.76 -3.86
C VAL A 20 17.44 -3.04 -4.14
N ASP A 21 17.70 -3.64 -5.30
CA ASP A 21 17.18 -4.94 -5.71
C ASP A 21 17.98 -6.12 -5.11
N CYS A 22 17.55 -7.35 -5.40
CA CYS A 22 18.20 -8.57 -4.90
C CYS A 22 19.68 -8.73 -5.31
N ASP A 23 20.13 -8.00 -6.34
CA ASP A 23 21.50 -7.98 -6.84
C ASP A 23 22.29 -6.75 -6.33
N ASN A 24 21.76 -6.01 -5.34
CA ASN A 24 22.34 -4.79 -4.77
C ASN A 24 22.45 -3.61 -5.77
N ARG A 25 21.61 -3.58 -6.81
CA ARG A 25 21.52 -2.44 -7.74
C ARG A 25 20.49 -1.43 -7.22
N ILE A 26 20.80 -0.14 -7.33
CA ILE A 26 19.90 0.93 -6.89
C ILE A 26 18.61 0.91 -7.71
N VAL A 27 17.47 0.96 -7.02
CA VAL A 27 16.14 0.98 -7.62
C VAL A 27 15.45 2.31 -7.33
N GLN A 28 14.74 2.83 -8.32
CA GLN A 28 13.76 3.89 -8.16
C GLN A 28 12.40 3.35 -8.61
N LEU A 29 11.44 3.31 -7.69
CA LEU A 29 10.05 2.98 -8.02
C LEU A 29 9.30 4.27 -8.38
N ARG A 30 8.58 4.27 -9.49
CA ARG A 30 7.72 5.39 -9.91
C ARG A 30 6.30 4.89 -10.11
N GLY A 31 5.33 5.64 -9.62
CA GLY A 31 3.97 5.13 -9.54
C GLY A 31 2.93 6.18 -9.22
N TYR A 32 1.76 5.72 -8.79
CA TYR A 32 0.67 6.57 -8.35
C TYR A 32 0.08 6.04 -7.05
N SER A 33 -0.59 6.94 -6.32
CA SER A 33 -1.46 6.59 -5.21
C SER A 33 -2.90 6.56 -5.68
N THR A 34 -3.67 5.61 -5.17
CA THR A 34 -5.12 5.77 -5.15
C THR A 34 -5.46 6.99 -4.29
N HIS A 35 -6.65 7.56 -4.50
CA HIS A 35 -7.31 8.31 -3.45
C HIS A 35 -7.87 7.31 -2.41
N GLY A 36 -8.55 7.81 -1.39
CA GLY A 36 -9.18 7.01 -0.36
C GLY A 36 -10.03 5.86 -0.88
N LEU A 37 -9.70 4.66 -0.43
CA LEU A 37 -10.32 3.41 -0.87
C LEU A 37 -11.82 3.33 -0.56
N SER A 38 -12.30 4.07 0.43
CA SER A 38 -13.72 4.14 0.76
C SER A 38 -14.52 4.82 -0.34
N TRP A 39 -13.98 5.90 -0.92
CA TRP A 39 -14.67 6.76 -1.89
C TRP A 39 -14.42 6.37 -3.34
N TYR A 40 -13.21 5.88 -3.66
CA TYR A 40 -12.80 5.55 -5.02
C TYR A 40 -12.36 4.10 -5.24
N PRO A 41 -13.09 3.09 -4.71
CA PRO A 41 -12.69 1.67 -4.81
C PRO A 41 -12.73 1.14 -6.25
N GLN A 42 -13.49 1.76 -7.14
CA GLN A 42 -13.67 1.31 -8.53
C GLN A 42 -12.37 1.32 -9.33
N TYR A 43 -11.37 2.12 -8.95
CA TYR A 43 -10.07 2.16 -9.63
C TYR A 43 -9.07 1.12 -9.11
N VAL A 44 -9.42 0.38 -8.06
CA VAL A 44 -8.61 -0.74 -7.56
C VAL A 44 -9.07 -2.00 -8.26
N ASN A 45 -8.52 -2.24 -9.44
CA ASN A 45 -8.77 -3.44 -10.22
C ASN A 45 -7.59 -3.73 -11.16
N ARG A 46 -7.54 -4.98 -11.65
CA ARG A 46 -6.44 -5.49 -12.47
C ARG A 46 -6.34 -4.76 -13.81
N GLU A 47 -7.46 -4.46 -14.44
CA GLU A 47 -7.52 -3.81 -15.76
C GLU A 47 -6.91 -2.41 -15.71
N PHE A 48 -7.25 -1.62 -14.71
CA PHE A 48 -6.71 -0.28 -14.49
C PHE A 48 -5.22 -0.34 -14.15
N PHE A 49 -4.81 -1.24 -13.27
CA PHE A 49 -3.40 -1.39 -12.88
C PHE A 49 -2.55 -1.80 -14.09
N GLN A 50 -3.07 -2.71 -14.92
CA GLN A 50 -2.43 -3.12 -16.16
C GLN A 50 -2.32 -1.95 -17.14
N PHE A 51 -3.38 -1.17 -17.31
CA PHE A 51 -3.34 0.04 -18.15
C PHE A 51 -2.24 1.00 -17.69
N MET A 52 -2.16 1.30 -16.40
CA MET A 52 -1.15 2.20 -15.84
C MET A 52 0.27 1.65 -16.05
N ARG A 53 0.48 0.33 -15.87
CA ARG A 53 1.77 -0.32 -16.14
C ARG A 53 2.15 -0.22 -17.61
N ASP A 54 1.24 -0.57 -18.50
CA ASP A 54 1.53 -0.72 -19.93
C ASP A 54 1.64 0.65 -20.63
N ARG A 55 0.86 1.65 -20.19
CA ARG A 55 0.84 3.00 -20.79
C ARG A 55 1.78 3.98 -20.12
N TRP A 56 1.84 3.99 -18.80
CA TRP A 56 2.59 4.99 -18.02
C TRP A 56 3.84 4.40 -17.37
N HIS A 57 4.10 3.10 -17.57
CA HIS A 57 5.30 2.42 -17.10
C HIS A 57 5.50 2.52 -15.59
N VAL A 58 4.39 2.44 -14.83
CA VAL A 58 4.44 2.45 -13.36
C VAL A 58 5.07 1.16 -12.83
N ASP A 59 5.85 1.31 -11.76
CA ASP A 59 6.54 0.24 -11.05
C ASP A 59 5.83 -0.14 -9.74
N VAL A 60 5.12 0.83 -9.14
CA VAL A 60 4.48 0.71 -7.82
C VAL A 60 3.11 1.37 -7.79
N ILE A 61 2.20 0.81 -7.00
CA ILE A 61 0.89 1.39 -6.72
C ILE A 61 0.71 1.54 -5.21
N ARG A 62 0.26 2.70 -4.76
CA ARG A 62 -0.02 2.95 -3.33
C ARG A 62 -1.52 2.92 -3.07
N LEU A 63 -1.93 2.13 -2.07
CA LEU A 63 -3.32 1.92 -1.67
C LEU A 63 -3.62 2.73 -0.40
N ALA A 64 -4.18 3.94 -0.58
CA ALA A 64 -4.42 4.90 0.50
C ALA A 64 -5.69 4.56 1.32
N MET A 65 -5.52 3.86 2.44
CA MET A 65 -6.62 3.49 3.33
C MET A 65 -6.75 4.51 4.46
N TYR A 66 -7.63 5.51 4.27
CA TYR A 66 -7.94 6.52 5.28
C TYR A 66 -8.47 5.88 6.58
N THR A 67 -8.09 6.46 7.70
CA THR A 67 -8.33 5.92 9.04
C THR A 67 -9.54 6.59 9.71
N ALA A 68 -9.63 7.91 9.68
CA ALA A 68 -10.54 8.69 10.54
C ALA A 68 -11.53 9.59 9.78
N GLU A 69 -11.40 9.70 8.47
CA GLU A 69 -12.31 10.42 7.59
C GLU A 69 -13.65 9.65 7.45
N GLU A 70 -14.64 10.25 6.79
CA GLU A 70 -15.92 9.57 6.55
C GLU A 70 -15.71 8.20 5.87
N ASP A 71 -16.26 7.15 6.48
CA ASP A 71 -16.01 5.75 6.12
C ASP A 71 -14.53 5.34 6.16
N GLY A 72 -13.71 5.95 7.02
CA GLY A 72 -12.36 5.53 7.32
C GLY A 72 -12.32 4.18 8.06
N TYR A 73 -11.17 3.52 8.07
CA TYR A 73 -11.02 2.19 8.67
C TYR A 73 -11.36 2.18 10.18
N CYS A 74 -11.01 3.23 10.93
CA CYS A 74 -11.21 3.27 12.38
C CYS A 74 -12.59 3.78 12.79
N VAL A 75 -13.22 4.63 11.98
CA VAL A 75 -14.48 5.31 12.32
C VAL A 75 -15.70 4.80 11.54
N GLY A 76 -15.49 4.05 10.46
CA GLY A 76 -16.55 3.44 9.66
C GLY A 76 -17.17 2.21 10.30
N THR A 77 -18.20 1.66 9.67
CA THR A 77 -18.86 0.44 10.14
C THR A 77 -17.97 -0.81 9.97
N GLU A 78 -18.30 -1.90 10.65
CA GLU A 78 -17.61 -3.18 10.49
C GLU A 78 -17.74 -3.73 9.06
N GLU A 79 -18.85 -3.48 8.37
CA GLU A 79 -19.02 -3.79 6.95
C GLU A 79 -18.05 -2.99 6.09
N ASN A 80 -17.84 -1.71 6.42
CA ASN A 80 -16.90 -0.86 5.71
C ASN A 80 -15.44 -1.33 5.93
N LYS A 81 -15.06 -1.71 7.16
CA LYS A 81 -13.74 -2.32 7.43
C LYS A 81 -13.51 -3.58 6.59
N LYS A 82 -14.50 -4.48 6.51
CA LYS A 82 -14.42 -5.68 5.66
C LYS A 82 -14.25 -5.31 4.19
N ARG A 83 -15.04 -4.36 3.68
CA ARG A 83 -14.94 -3.85 2.30
C ARG A 83 -13.56 -3.27 2.01
N LEU A 84 -12.97 -2.50 2.93
CA LEU A 84 -11.63 -1.95 2.79
C LEU A 84 -10.57 -3.05 2.68
N LEU A 85 -10.64 -4.08 3.53
CA LEU A 85 -9.74 -5.24 3.45
C LEU A 85 -9.90 -6.03 2.14
N GLU A 86 -11.12 -6.14 1.61
CA GLU A 86 -11.38 -6.75 0.30
C GLU A 86 -10.80 -5.93 -0.86
N VAL A 87 -10.91 -4.59 -0.80
CA VAL A 87 -10.31 -3.69 -1.79
C VAL A 87 -8.79 -3.78 -1.74
N ILE A 88 -8.18 -3.80 -0.55
CA ILE A 88 -6.74 -4.01 -0.38
C ILE A 88 -6.31 -5.36 -0.95
N ASP A 89 -7.03 -6.45 -0.64
CA ASP A 89 -6.74 -7.78 -1.18
C ASP A 89 -6.77 -7.83 -2.70
N ARG A 90 -7.80 -7.20 -3.29
CA ARG A 90 -7.92 -7.09 -4.74
C ARG A 90 -6.74 -6.32 -5.34
N GLY A 91 -6.35 -5.19 -4.73
CA GLY A 91 -5.23 -4.37 -5.16
C GLY A 91 -3.89 -5.10 -5.06
N VAL A 92 -3.62 -5.75 -3.93
CA VAL A 92 -2.38 -6.52 -3.71
C VAL A 92 -2.27 -7.69 -4.68
N LYS A 93 -3.35 -8.46 -4.88
CA LYS A 93 -3.36 -9.55 -5.86
C LYS A 93 -3.15 -9.05 -7.27
N ALA A 94 -3.86 -8.01 -7.69
CA ALA A 94 -3.70 -7.40 -9.01
C ALA A 94 -2.27 -6.91 -9.25
N ALA A 95 -1.68 -6.19 -8.29
CA ALA A 95 -0.30 -5.72 -8.39
C ALA A 95 0.69 -6.90 -8.50
N THR A 96 0.49 -7.95 -7.70
CA THR A 96 1.34 -9.15 -7.69
C THR A 96 1.27 -9.90 -9.02
N GLU A 97 0.07 -10.14 -9.54
CA GLU A 97 -0.14 -10.78 -10.84
C GLU A 97 0.49 -10.00 -12.01
N LEU A 98 0.51 -8.67 -11.90
CA LEU A 98 1.08 -7.79 -12.92
C LEU A 98 2.59 -7.55 -12.75
N GLY A 99 3.18 -8.08 -11.67
CA GLY A 99 4.58 -7.89 -11.32
C GLY A 99 4.94 -6.45 -10.96
N LEU A 100 4.01 -5.76 -10.30
CA LEU A 100 4.16 -4.42 -9.71
C LEU A 100 4.45 -4.53 -8.21
N TYR A 101 5.13 -3.53 -7.66
CA TYR A 101 5.16 -3.32 -6.22
C TYR A 101 3.84 -2.69 -5.74
N VAL A 102 3.50 -2.91 -4.48
CA VAL A 102 2.31 -2.30 -3.87
C VAL A 102 2.63 -1.79 -2.48
N ILE A 103 2.21 -0.55 -2.19
CA ILE A 103 2.28 0.04 -0.86
C ILE A 103 0.90 -0.07 -0.22
N ILE A 104 0.82 -0.73 0.93
CA ILE A 104 -0.36 -0.70 1.81
C ILE A 104 -0.14 0.44 2.78
N ASP A 105 -0.96 1.47 2.67
CA ASP A 105 -0.79 2.73 3.39
C ASP A 105 -1.89 2.92 4.44
N TRP A 106 -1.47 2.97 5.69
CA TRP A 106 -2.28 3.39 6.84
C TRP A 106 -2.36 4.91 6.85
N HIS A 107 -3.41 5.40 6.18
CA HIS A 107 -3.47 6.78 5.72
C HIS A 107 -4.04 7.71 6.78
N ILE A 108 -3.26 7.95 7.84
CA ILE A 108 -3.59 8.99 8.82
C ILE A 108 -3.50 10.38 8.18
N LEU A 109 -4.42 11.26 8.56
CA LEU A 109 -4.42 12.66 8.13
C LEU A 109 -5.15 13.53 9.15
N SER A 110 -6.48 13.44 9.22
CA SER A 110 -7.27 14.24 10.18
C SER A 110 -7.11 13.79 11.64
N ASP A 111 -6.85 12.50 11.87
CA ASP A 111 -6.48 11.94 13.17
C ASP A 111 -5.09 12.41 13.65
N SER A 112 -4.26 13.01 12.79
CA SER A 112 -3.05 13.79 13.10
C SER A 112 -1.93 13.08 13.87
N ASN A 113 -2.21 12.52 15.05
CA ASN A 113 -1.31 11.76 15.91
C ASN A 113 -1.50 10.24 15.67
N PRO A 114 -0.47 9.52 15.21
CA PRO A 114 -0.55 8.08 14.91
C PRO A 114 -0.88 7.21 16.13
N LEU A 115 -0.76 7.75 17.35
CA LEU A 115 -1.06 7.04 18.58
C LEU A 115 -2.56 6.95 18.88
N ILE A 116 -3.41 7.73 18.21
CA ILE A 116 -4.87 7.72 18.46
C ILE A 116 -5.49 6.34 18.17
N HIS A 117 -5.04 5.69 17.10
CA HIS A 117 -5.56 4.38 16.65
C HIS A 117 -4.48 3.29 16.66
N ILE A 118 -3.57 3.31 17.64
CA ILE A 118 -2.42 2.39 17.66
C ILE A 118 -2.85 0.93 17.79
N GLU A 119 -3.95 0.64 18.49
CA GLU A 119 -4.46 -0.72 18.66
C GLU A 119 -5.03 -1.26 17.34
N GLU A 120 -5.83 -0.44 16.65
CA GLU A 120 -6.41 -0.76 15.35
C GLU A 120 -5.33 -0.91 14.28
N ALA A 121 -4.33 -0.02 14.27
CA ALA A 121 -3.18 -0.11 13.36
C ALA A 121 -2.40 -1.42 13.61
N SER A 122 -2.13 -1.75 14.87
CA SER A 122 -1.44 -2.98 15.25
C SER A 122 -2.19 -4.22 14.78
N GLU A 123 -3.51 -4.27 14.96
CA GLU A 123 -4.33 -5.39 14.51
C GLU A 123 -4.43 -5.47 12.98
N PHE A 124 -4.63 -4.32 12.31
CA PHE A 124 -4.61 -4.24 10.86
C PHE A 124 -3.30 -4.77 10.27
N PHE A 125 -2.14 -4.31 10.77
CA PHE A 125 -0.85 -4.76 10.26
C PHE A 125 -0.57 -6.23 10.57
N LYS A 126 -1.05 -6.78 11.70
CA LYS A 126 -1.00 -8.24 11.93
C LYS A 126 -1.78 -9.00 10.87
N ILE A 127 -2.99 -8.53 10.52
CA ILE A 127 -3.84 -9.16 9.50
C ILE A 127 -3.15 -9.13 8.13
N VAL A 128 -2.73 -7.95 7.66
CA VAL A 128 -2.15 -7.84 6.31
C VAL A 128 -0.77 -8.49 6.22
N ALA A 129 0.08 -8.39 7.25
CA ALA A 129 1.37 -9.05 7.26
C ALA A 129 1.24 -10.58 7.27
N ARG A 130 0.31 -11.14 8.04
CA ARG A 130 0.03 -12.59 8.02
C ARG A 130 -0.45 -13.03 6.64
N LYS A 131 -1.37 -12.28 6.04
CA LYS A 131 -1.97 -12.61 4.75
C LYS A 131 -0.97 -12.56 3.59
N TYR A 132 -0.10 -11.54 3.58
CA TYR A 132 0.83 -11.29 2.48
C TYR A 132 2.29 -11.63 2.80
N HIS A 133 2.55 -12.45 3.83
CA HIS A 133 3.91 -12.81 4.28
C HIS A 133 4.81 -13.40 3.16
N ALA A 134 4.22 -14.07 2.17
CA ALA A 134 4.94 -14.66 1.05
C ALA A 134 5.12 -13.71 -0.16
N TYR A 135 4.58 -12.50 -0.08
CA TYR A 135 4.53 -11.55 -1.19
C TYR A 135 5.69 -10.56 -1.07
N GLY A 136 6.78 -10.82 -1.79
CA GLY A 136 7.99 -9.97 -1.73
C GLY A 136 7.87 -8.60 -2.40
N ASN A 137 6.71 -8.30 -3.00
CA ASN A 137 6.40 -7.03 -3.67
C ASN A 137 5.56 -6.06 -2.80
N VAL A 138 5.21 -6.43 -1.57
CA VAL A 138 4.41 -5.61 -0.64
C VAL A 138 5.32 -4.75 0.24
N ILE A 139 4.98 -3.46 0.33
CA ILE A 139 5.62 -2.46 1.18
C ILE A 139 4.55 -1.94 2.14
N TYR A 140 4.90 -1.78 3.41
CA TYR A 140 4.00 -1.26 4.44
C TYR A 140 4.37 0.17 4.79
N GLU A 141 3.43 1.10 4.59
CA GLU A 141 3.51 2.47 5.05
C GLU A 141 2.62 2.61 6.28
N ILE A 142 3.24 2.63 7.46
CA ILE A 142 2.54 2.50 8.75
C ILE A 142 1.87 3.80 9.21
N CYS A 143 2.17 4.91 8.54
CA CYS A 143 1.77 6.23 8.95
C CYS A 143 2.01 7.22 7.80
N ASN A 144 0.94 7.61 7.09
CA ASN A 144 0.99 8.57 5.99
C ASN A 144 1.58 9.92 6.42
N GLU A 145 0.82 10.71 7.19
CA GLU A 145 1.18 12.10 7.47
C GLU A 145 0.92 12.44 8.94
N PRO A 146 1.82 12.05 9.87
CA PRO A 146 1.80 12.63 11.21
C PRO A 146 1.95 14.15 11.09
N ASN A 147 1.03 14.89 11.70
CA ASN A 147 0.99 16.34 11.57
C ASN A 147 0.76 17.04 12.93
N VAL A 148 0.00 18.13 13.00
CA VAL A 148 -0.04 19.00 14.19
C VAL A 148 -0.37 18.21 15.47
N ASN A 149 0.34 18.53 16.57
CA ASN A 149 0.16 17.95 17.91
C ASN A 149 0.38 16.43 18.05
N CYS A 150 1.44 15.87 17.46
CA CYS A 150 1.91 14.49 17.73
C CYS A 150 2.72 14.32 19.04
N THR A 151 2.43 15.09 20.09
CA THR A 151 3.10 14.97 21.41
C THR A 151 2.41 13.98 22.33
#